data_AF-A0A3D5WAG2-F1
#
_entry.id   AF-A0A3D5WAG2-F1
#
_cell.length_a   1.000
_cell.length_b   1.000
_cell.length_c   1.000
_cell.angle_alpha   90.00
_cell.angle_beta   90.00
_cell.angle_gamma   90.00
#
_symmetry.space_group_name_H-M   'P 1'
#
loop_
_entity.id
_entity.type
_entity.pdbx_description
1 polymer ?
#
loop_
_entity_poly.entity_id
_entity_poly.type
_entity_poly.pdbx_seq_one_letter_code
_entity_poly.pdbx_strand_id
1 'polypeptide(L)'
;LARREHSRGELQQKLLQRGYKSPLINQVLDELCARDELSDSRYAQALVSHRAKTGYGPAYIRQELRERRVDPRIIDSVLSDAEFCWAEIASAKYASHFQ
;
A
#
# COMPACT_ATOMS: atom_id res chain seq x y z
N LEU A 1 7.30 0.26 16.28
CA LEU A 1 6.81 0.18 14.89
C LEU A 1 6.17 1.51 14.43
N ALA A 2 6.64 2.66 14.90
CA ALA A 2 5.83 3.89 14.93
C ALA A 2 6.14 4.96 13.85
N ARG A 3 6.49 4.61 12.60
CA ARG A 3 6.63 5.65 11.54
C ARG A 3 6.19 5.27 10.11
N ARG A 4 5.88 4.00 9.84
CA ARG A 4 5.38 3.58 8.52
C ARG A 4 4.34 2.49 8.69
N GLU A 5 3.17 2.70 8.10
CA GLU A 5 2.23 1.62 7.85
C GLU A 5 2.97 0.53 7.04
N HIS A 6 2.73 -0.73 7.37
CA HIS A 6 3.24 -1.88 6.63
C HIS A 6 2.06 -2.71 6.15
N SER A 7 2.19 -3.34 4.98
CA SER A 7 1.26 -4.39 4.61
C SER A 7 1.57 -5.67 5.39
N ARG A 8 0.54 -6.49 5.61
CA ARG A 8 0.69 -7.83 6.19
C ARG A 8 1.65 -8.68 5.36
N GLY A 9 1.51 -8.66 4.04
CA GLY A 9 2.35 -9.45 3.15
C GLY A 9 3.83 -9.04 3.18
N GLU A 10 4.13 -7.74 3.36
CA GLU A 10 5.49 -7.25 3.54
C GLU A 10 6.11 -7.78 4.83
N LEU A 11 5.38 -7.71 5.95
CA LEU A 11 5.85 -8.23 7.24
C LEU A 11 6.03 -9.75 7.21
N GLN A 12 5.11 -10.48 6.59
CA GLN A 12 5.22 -11.93 6.42
C GLN A 12 6.51 -12.32 5.70
N GLN A 13 6.81 -11.66 4.56
CA GLN A 13 8.04 -11.92 3.81
C GLN A 13 9.29 -11.58 4.60
N LYS A 14 9.31 -10.45 5.31
CA LYS A 14 10.44 -10.05 6.16
C LYS A 14 10.71 -11.07 7.28
N LEU A 15 9.67 -11.61 7.89
CA LEU A 15 9.80 -12.59 8.96
C LEU A 15 10.23 -13.96 8.41
N LEU A 16 9.72 -14.38 7.25
CA LEU A 16 10.18 -15.60 6.57
C LEU A 16 11.67 -15.51 6.21
N GLN A 17 12.12 -14.37 5.67
CA GLN A 17 13.54 -14.15 5.33
C GLN A 17 14.47 -14.17 6.56
N ARG A 18 13.93 -13.91 7.76
CA ARG A 18 14.65 -14.01 9.03
C ARG A 18 14.67 -15.43 9.61
N GLY A 19 14.04 -16.40 8.95
CA GLY A 19 14.04 -17.81 9.35
C GLY A 19 12.91 -18.21 10.33
N TYR A 20 11.92 -17.35 10.56
CA TYR A 20 10.77 -17.71 11.38
C TYR A 20 9.83 -18.67 10.64
N LYS A 21 9.15 -19.54 11.39
CA LYS A 21 8.22 -20.53 10.82
C LYS A 21 6.88 -19.88 10.44
N SER A 22 6.36 -20.23 9.26
CA SER A 22 5.08 -19.71 8.74
C SER A 22 3.90 -19.76 9.74
N PRO A 23 3.67 -20.84 10.51
CA PRO A 23 2.56 -20.88 11.47
C PRO A 23 2.66 -19.80 12.56
N LEU A 24 3.86 -19.58 13.11
CA LEU A 24 4.10 -18.57 14.13
C LEU A 24 3.94 -17.15 13.54
N ILE A 25 4.43 -16.95 12.33
CA ILE A 25 4.27 -15.67 11.61
C ILE A 25 2.79 -15.34 11.41
N ASN A 26 2.02 -16.29 10.89
CA ASN A 26 0.60 -16.09 10.62
C ASN A 26 -0.16 -15.78 11.92
N GLN A 27 0.09 -16.54 12.99
CA GLN A 27 -0.52 -16.28 14.30
C GLN A 27 -0.26 -14.85 14.78
N VAL A 28 1.00 -14.40 14.80
CA VAL A 28 1.35 -13.06 15.28
C VAL A 28 0.74 -11.98 14.39
N LEU A 29 0.78 -12.15 13.07
CA LEU A 29 0.18 -11.17 12.16
C LEU A 29 -1.35 -11.13 12.29
N ASP A 30 -2.01 -12.26 12.57
CA ASP A 30 -3.45 -12.33 12.83
C ASP A 30 -3.82 -11.60 14.12
N GLU A 31 -3.03 -11.76 15.19
CA GLU A 31 -3.20 -11.00 16.44
C GLU A 31 -3.04 -9.49 16.23
N LEU A 32 -2.05 -9.06 15.43
CA LEU A 32 -1.85 -7.65 15.09
C LEU A 32 -3.01 -7.09 14.26
N CYS A 33 -3.52 -7.86 13.29
CA CYS A 33 -4.70 -7.47 12.53
C CYS A 33 -5.95 -7.39 13.42
N ALA A 34 -6.14 -8.33 14.35
CA ALA A 34 -7.28 -8.35 15.27
C ALA A 34 -7.29 -7.16 16.24
N ARG A 35 -6.10 -6.65 16.61
CA ARG A 35 -5.94 -5.43 17.43
C ARG A 35 -5.97 -4.15 16.62
N ASP A 36 -6.20 -4.26 15.31
CA ASP A 36 -6.14 -3.15 14.37
C ASP A 36 -4.78 -2.42 14.38
N GLU A 37 -3.71 -3.10 14.78
CA GLU A 37 -2.32 -2.58 14.74
C GLU A 37 -1.68 -2.80 13.35
N LEU A 38 -2.31 -3.61 12.50
CA LEU A 38 -1.89 -3.93 11.14
C LEU A 38 -3.09 -3.99 10.20
N SER A 39 -3.14 -3.09 9.21
CA SER A 39 -4.26 -3.00 8.27
C SER A 39 -3.79 -2.70 6.85
N ASP A 40 -4.01 -3.66 5.95
CA ASP A 40 -3.71 -3.50 4.52
C ASP A 40 -4.52 -2.37 3.88
N SER A 41 -5.76 -2.14 4.35
CA SER A 41 -6.61 -1.05 3.86
C SER A 41 -6.04 0.32 4.24
N ARG A 42 -5.66 0.53 5.51
CA ARG A 42 -5.01 1.79 5.92
C ARG A 42 -3.69 2.00 5.22
N TYR A 43 -2.89 0.95 5.11
CA TYR A 43 -1.64 0.98 4.36
C TYR A 43 -1.86 1.43 2.91
N ALA A 44 -2.83 0.82 2.23
CA ALA A 44 -3.11 1.10 0.83
C ALA A 44 -3.63 2.53 0.62
N GLN A 45 -4.56 2.99 1.47
CA GLN A 45 -5.07 4.37 1.43
C GLN A 45 -3.95 5.41 1.62
N ALA A 46 -3.06 5.18 2.60
CA ALA A 46 -1.93 6.08 2.86
C ALA A 46 -0.97 6.14 1.65
N LEU A 47 -0.69 4.99 1.03
CA LEU A 47 0.17 4.94 -0.16
C LEU A 47 -0.49 5.66 -1.35
N VAL A 48 -1.76 5.38 -1.63
CA VAL A 48 -2.52 6.03 -2.72
C VAL A 48 -2.50 7.55 -2.55
N SER A 49 -2.83 8.05 -1.36
CA SER A 49 -2.83 9.49 -1.05
C SER A 49 -1.44 10.12 -1.23
N HIS A 50 -0.39 9.48 -0.72
CA HIS A 50 0.98 9.98 -0.86
C HIS A 50 1.45 10.00 -2.32
N ARG A 51 1.12 8.98 -3.10
CA ARG A 51 1.52 8.84 -4.51
C ARG A 51 0.75 9.78 -5.44
N ALA A 52 -0.55 9.93 -5.22
CA ALA A 52 -1.37 10.91 -5.94
C ALA A 52 -0.79 12.32 -5.76
N LYS A 53 -0.48 12.73 -4.52
CA LYS A 53 0.14 14.03 -4.20
C LYS A 53 1.53 14.24 -4.81
N THR A 54 2.23 13.17 -5.18
CA THR A 54 3.58 13.22 -5.78
C THR A 54 3.56 12.96 -7.29
N GLY A 55 2.38 12.97 -7.93
CA GLY A 55 2.28 12.92 -9.38
C GLY A 55 2.35 11.50 -9.96
N TYR A 56 2.05 10.46 -9.19
CA TYR A 56 1.96 9.10 -9.70
C TYR A 56 0.51 8.73 -10.02
N GLY A 57 0.33 8.09 -11.18
CA GLY A 57 -0.98 7.63 -11.64
C GLY A 57 -1.40 6.27 -11.06
N PRO A 58 -2.67 5.89 -11.24
CA PRO A 58 -3.27 4.71 -10.61
C PRO A 58 -2.63 3.40 -11.06
N ALA A 59 -2.13 3.31 -12.30
CA ALA A 59 -1.43 2.12 -12.80
C ALA A 59 -0.13 1.83 -12.02
N TYR A 60 0.67 2.87 -11.77
CA TYR A 60 1.90 2.76 -10.98
C TYR A 60 1.58 2.38 -9.53
N ILE A 61 0.60 3.06 -8.92
CA ILE A 61 0.18 2.81 -7.54
C ILE A 61 -0.30 1.37 -7.36
N ARG A 62 -1.11 0.87 -8.31
CA ARG A 62 -1.58 -0.51 -8.34
C ARG A 62 -0.41 -1.50 -8.37
N GLN A 63 0.61 -1.24 -9.19
CA GLN A 63 1.79 -2.08 -9.24
C GLN A 63 2.53 -2.09 -7.90
N GLU A 64 2.77 -0.91 -7.32
CA GLU A 64 3.47 -0.79 -6.04
C GLU A 64 2.71 -1.53 -4.91
N LEU A 65 1.38 -1.43 -4.86
CA LEU A 65 0.57 -2.18 -3.88
C LEU A 65 0.67 -3.70 -4.08
N ARG A 66 0.74 -4.17 -5.33
CA ARG A 66 0.92 -5.60 -5.65
C ARG A 66 2.29 -6.12 -5.23
N GLU A 67 3.35 -5.34 -5.45
CA GLU A 67 4.71 -5.67 -4.98
C GLU A 67 4.76 -5.79 -3.45
N ARG A 68 3.93 -5.00 -2.77
CA ARG A 68 3.72 -5.05 -1.31
C ARG A 68 2.72 -6.12 -0.88
N ARG A 69 2.24 -6.96 -1.80
CA ARG A 69 1.34 -8.10 -1.54
C ARG A 69 0.04 -7.70 -0.84
N VAL A 70 -0.47 -6.51 -1.14
CA VAL A 70 -1.81 -6.10 -0.73
C VAL A 70 -2.84 -6.89 -1.54
N ASP A 71 -3.92 -7.33 -0.88
CA ASP A 71 -5.00 -8.08 -1.54
C ASP A 71 -5.58 -7.25 -2.72
N PRO A 72 -5.72 -7.84 -3.93
CA PRO A 72 -6.27 -7.14 -5.09
C PRO A 72 -7.62 -6.45 -4.84
N ARG A 73 -8.48 -7.02 -3.99
CA ARG A 73 -9.79 -6.43 -3.64
C ARG A 73 -9.64 -5.14 -2.85
N ILE A 74 -8.65 -5.08 -1.95
CA ILE A 74 -8.32 -3.86 -1.21
C ILE A 74 -7.78 -2.83 -2.19
N ILE A 75 -6.88 -3.23 -3.09
CA ILE A 75 -6.31 -2.34 -4.12
C ILE A 75 -7.42 -1.73 -4.98
N ASP A 76 -8.36 -2.54 -5.45
CA ASP A 76 -9.48 -2.08 -6.27
C ASP A 76 -10.38 -1.13 -5.49
N SER A 77 -10.78 -1.48 -4.25
CA SER A 77 -11.57 -0.60 -3.38
C SER A 77 -10.88 0.75 -3.19
N VAL A 78 -9.62 0.78 -2.73
CA VAL A 78 -8.97 2.07 -2.40
C VAL A 78 -8.69 2.94 -3.64
N LEU A 79 -8.50 2.35 -4.82
CA LEU A 79 -8.32 3.12 -6.05
C LEU A 79 -9.65 3.63 -6.61
N SER A 80 -10.74 2.89 -6.41
CA SER A 80 -12.10 3.32 -6.76
C SER A 80 -12.63 4.39 -5.82
N ASP A 81 -12.37 4.27 -4.52
CA ASP A 81 -12.79 5.23 -3.49
C ASP A 81 -11.93 6.50 -3.49
N ALA A 82 -10.78 6.47 -4.17
CA ALA A 82 -9.90 7.61 -4.28
C ALA A 82 -10.51 8.70 -5.19
N GLU A 83 -11.00 9.77 -4.57
CA GLU A 83 -11.52 10.97 -5.24
C GLU A 83 -10.42 11.85 -5.90
N PHE A 84 -9.37 11.24 -6.45
CA PHE A 84 -8.32 11.98 -7.15
C PHE A 84 -8.66 12.15 -8.63
N CYS A 85 -8.60 13.38 -9.14
CA CYS A 85 -8.65 13.63 -10.57
C CYS A 85 -7.31 13.24 -11.21
N TRP A 86 -7.17 11.95 -11.56
CA TRP A 86 -5.92 11.39 -12.10
C TRP A 86 -5.44 12.10 -13.38
N ALA A 87 -6.36 12.65 -14.18
CA ALA A 87 -6.05 13.40 -15.38
C ALA A 87 -5.36 14.74 -15.07
N GLU A 88 -5.80 15.45 -14.04
CA GLU A 88 -5.19 16.70 -13.57
C GLU A 88 -3.80 16.46 -12.97
N ILE A 89 -3.63 15.36 -12.24
CA ILE A 89 -2.33 14.97 -11.68
C ILE A 89 -1.31 14.71 -12.81
N ALA A 90 -1.75 14.04 -13.89
CA ALA A 90 -0.90 13.77 -15.04
C ALA A 90 -0.51 15.04 -15.82
N SER A 91 -1.47 15.96 -16.03
CA SER A 91 -1.21 17.21 -16.76
C SER A 91 -0.31 18.16 -15.99
N ALA A 92 -0.49 18.30 -14.67
CA ALA A 92 0.37 19.11 -13.81
C ALA A 92 1.82 18.64 -13.85
N LYS A 93 2.05 17.32 -13.81
CA LYS A 93 3.40 16.75 -13.88
C LYS A 93 4.05 17.01 -15.24
N TYR A 94 3.30 16.85 -16.33
CA TYR A 94 3.79 17.16 -17.68
C TYR A 94 4.21 18.64 -17.78
N ALA A 95 3.37 19.58 -17.32
CA ALA A 95 3.69 21.01 -17.34
C ALA A 95 4.97 21.35 -16.55
N SER A 96 5.19 20.70 -15.40
CA SER A 96 6.38 20.93 -14.57
C SER A 96 7.68 20.32 -15.10
N HIS A 97 7.61 19.37 -16.04
CA HIS A 97 8.79 18.66 -16.57
C HIS A 97 9.35 19.30 -17.86
N PHE A 98 8.60 20.20 -18.50
CA PHE A 98 8.98 20.85 -19.76
C PHE A 98 9.16 22.38 -19.64
N GLN A 99 9.35 22.89 -18.42
CA GLN A 99 9.89 24.23 -18.13
C GLN A 99 11.31 24.09 -17.58
#